data_AF-A0A4Q7QTQ0-F1
#
_entry.id   AF-A0A4Q7QTQ0-F1
#
_cell.length_a   1.000
_cell.length_b   1.000
_cell.length_c   1.000
_cell.angle_alpha   90.00
_cell.angle_beta   90.00
_cell.angle_gamma   90.00
#
_symmetry.space_group_name_H-M   'P 1'
#
loop_
_entity.id
_entity.type
_entity.pdbx_description
1 polymer ?
#
loop_
_entity_poly.entity_id
_entity_poly.type
_entity_poly.pdbx_seq_one_letter_code
_entity_poly.pdbx_strand_id
1 'polypeptide(L)'
;MKRRTKIIFASLIGSILIAACYVKYGLIWNYFYYKQEFEDVLEYKYDKPVIIKNMSFEMLYNEYHAYAYFEENPEVVFHVGQTGKNKQIEDAFEYELFRIKVSSDIKSVVDRLLPDNKHARAELMDETKKEIEVVIWHDKGVSIETKKKLIKAITDQGYEVKNMTITNEYQER
;
A
#
# COMPACT_ATOMS: atom_id res chain seq x y z
N MET A 1 -18.14 -6.49 52.05
CA MET A 1 -17.11 -6.96 51.09
C MET A 1 -17.53 -6.86 49.63
N LYS A 2 -18.70 -7.39 49.20
CA LYS A 2 -19.07 -7.53 47.77
C LYS A 2 -19.08 -6.24 46.91
N ARG A 3 -19.39 -5.06 47.48
CA ARG A 3 -19.48 -3.79 46.70
C ARG A 3 -18.11 -3.20 46.33
N ARG A 4 -17.13 -3.27 47.23
CA ARG A 4 -15.76 -2.73 46.98
C ARG A 4 -15.02 -3.57 45.95
N THR A 5 -15.13 -4.90 46.03
CA THR A 5 -14.53 -5.82 45.05
C THR A 5 -15.09 -5.61 43.64
N LYS A 6 -16.41 -5.36 43.51
CA LYS A 6 -17.04 -5.03 42.22
C LYS A 6 -16.51 -3.72 41.61
N ILE A 7 -16.30 -2.69 42.43
CA ILE A 7 -15.76 -1.39 41.98
C ILE A 7 -14.31 -1.56 41.49
N ILE A 8 -13.48 -2.29 42.24
CA ILE A 8 -12.08 -2.56 41.85
C ILE A 8 -12.05 -3.34 40.53
N PHE A 9 -12.89 -4.36 40.39
CA PHE A 9 -12.94 -5.17 39.17
C PHE A 9 -13.42 -4.36 37.95
N ALA A 10 -14.44 -3.52 38.12
CA ALA A 10 -14.90 -2.62 37.06
C ALA A 10 -13.82 -1.60 36.67
N SER A 11 -13.08 -1.05 37.64
CA SER A 11 -11.96 -0.14 37.38
C SER A 11 -10.85 -0.83 36.59
N LEU A 12 -10.50 -2.06 36.94
CA LEU A 12 -9.46 -2.82 36.23
C LEU A 12 -9.85 -3.09 34.77
N ILE A 13 -11.10 -3.52 34.53
CA ILE A 13 -11.62 -3.71 33.18
C ILE A 13 -11.60 -2.38 32.41
N GLY A 14 -12.04 -1.29 33.04
CA GLY A 14 -12.00 0.04 32.43
C GLY A 14 -10.60 0.45 31.99
N SER A 15 -9.59 0.25 32.86
CA SER A 15 -8.20 0.55 32.53
C SER A 15 -7.66 -0.30 31.37
N ILE A 16 -8.00 -1.59 31.33
CA ILE A 16 -7.60 -2.49 30.24
C ILE A 16 -8.23 -2.05 28.91
N LEU A 17 -9.51 -1.67 28.91
CA LEU A 17 -10.18 -1.19 27.71
C LEU A 17 -9.59 0.13 27.21
N ILE A 18 -9.29 1.07 28.11
CA ILE A 18 -8.63 2.33 27.76
C ILE A 18 -7.24 2.07 27.14
N ALA A 19 -6.46 1.18 27.76
CA ALA A 19 -5.14 0.81 27.23
C ALA A 19 -5.25 0.14 25.85
N ALA A 20 -6.22 -0.76 25.66
CA ALA A 20 -6.47 -1.40 24.35
C ALA A 20 -6.89 -0.38 23.28
N CYS A 21 -7.74 0.58 23.63
CA CYS A 21 -8.10 1.69 22.73
C CYS A 21 -6.88 2.53 22.36
N TYR A 22 -6.03 2.85 23.33
CA TYR A 22 -4.81 3.63 23.10
C TYR A 22 -3.84 2.92 22.16
N VAL A 23 -3.65 1.61 22.30
CA VAL A 23 -2.75 0.86 21.42
C VAL A 23 -3.19 0.91 19.96
N LYS A 24 -4.51 0.96 19.69
CA LYS A 24 -5.04 0.94 18.32
C LYS A 24 -5.25 2.32 17.71
N TYR A 25 -5.71 3.29 18.50
CA TYR A 25 -6.16 4.59 18.03
C TYR A 25 -5.39 5.75 18.63
N GLY A 26 -4.41 5.48 19.50
CA GLY A 26 -3.72 6.49 20.28
C GLY A 26 -4.70 7.27 21.16
N LEU A 27 -4.46 8.57 21.30
CA LEU A 27 -5.42 9.46 21.94
C LEU A 27 -6.56 9.72 20.97
N ILE A 28 -7.81 9.46 21.40
CA ILE A 28 -9.01 9.70 20.58
C ILE A 28 -9.06 11.12 19.99
N TRP A 29 -8.60 12.12 20.73
CA TRP A 29 -8.52 13.50 20.24
C TRP A 29 -7.53 13.66 19.08
N ASN A 30 -6.38 13.00 19.19
CA ASN A 30 -5.36 12.99 18.15
C ASN A 30 -5.84 12.22 16.91
N TYR A 31 -6.59 11.14 17.10
CA TYR A 31 -7.21 10.41 15.99
C TYR A 31 -8.05 11.35 15.10
N PHE A 32 -8.96 12.13 15.71
CA PHE A 32 -9.78 13.07 14.93
C PHE A 32 -8.97 14.23 14.36
N TYR A 33 -8.03 14.78 15.14
CA TYR A 33 -7.15 15.85 14.68
C TYR A 33 -6.35 15.44 13.44
N TYR A 34 -5.62 14.32 13.52
CA TYR A 34 -4.77 13.86 12.43
C TYR A 34 -5.56 13.35 11.24
N LYS A 35 -6.80 12.88 11.44
CA LYS A 35 -7.67 12.54 10.32
C LYS A 35 -7.97 13.77 9.48
N GLN A 36 -8.38 14.86 10.13
CA GLN A 36 -8.63 16.13 9.47
C GLN A 36 -7.35 16.70 8.87
N GLU A 37 -6.22 16.63 9.59
CA GLU A 37 -4.94 17.14 9.08
C GLU A 37 -4.46 16.38 7.83
N PHE A 38 -4.70 15.07 7.75
CA PHE A 38 -4.43 14.29 6.54
C PHE A 38 -5.33 14.73 5.37
N GLU A 39 -6.63 14.95 5.62
CA GLU A 39 -7.55 15.50 4.62
C GLU A 39 -7.04 16.85 4.12
N ASP A 40 -6.85 17.82 5.01
CA ASP A 40 -6.45 19.19 4.67
C ASP A 40 -5.13 19.24 3.88
N VAL A 41 -4.11 18.47 4.28
CA VAL A 41 -2.82 18.44 3.58
C VAL A 41 -2.93 17.83 2.19
N LEU A 42 -3.67 16.73 2.04
CA LEU A 42 -3.82 16.07 0.74
C LEU A 42 -4.70 16.89 -0.20
N GLU A 43 -5.79 17.47 0.29
CA GLU A 43 -6.66 18.34 -0.48
C GLU A 43 -5.90 19.60 -0.93
N TYR A 44 -5.08 20.19 -0.06
CA TYR A 44 -4.21 21.30 -0.42
C TYR A 44 -3.15 20.91 -1.47
N LYS A 45 -2.53 19.74 -1.32
CA LYS A 45 -1.47 19.26 -2.22
C LYS A 45 -1.99 18.94 -3.63
N TYR A 46 -3.18 18.33 -3.72
CA TYR A 46 -3.71 17.79 -4.96
C TYR A 46 -4.89 18.58 -5.55
N ASP A 47 -5.39 19.58 -4.83
CA ASP A 47 -6.55 20.41 -5.22
C ASP A 47 -7.81 19.58 -5.51
N LYS A 48 -8.04 18.56 -4.68
CA LYS A 48 -9.11 17.56 -4.86
C LYS A 48 -9.65 17.07 -3.52
N PRO A 49 -10.96 16.82 -3.39
CA PRO A 49 -11.53 16.21 -2.18
C PRO A 49 -10.98 14.80 -1.91
N VAL A 50 -10.63 14.53 -0.66
CA VAL A 50 -10.00 13.28 -0.23
C VAL A 50 -10.80 12.62 0.90
N ILE A 51 -10.94 11.31 0.84
CA ILE A 51 -11.53 10.52 1.92
C ILE A 51 -10.45 9.69 2.62
N ILE A 52 -10.31 9.88 3.93
CA ILE A 52 -9.44 9.06 4.80
C ILE A 52 -10.20 7.85 5.34
N LYS A 53 -9.61 6.65 5.18
CA LYS A 53 -10.10 5.36 5.66
C LYS A 53 -9.07 4.62 6.51
N ASN A 54 -9.58 3.77 7.39
CA ASN A 54 -8.81 2.80 8.16
C ASN A 54 -7.62 3.39 8.92
N MET A 55 -7.81 4.58 9.49
CA MET A 55 -6.78 5.23 10.28
C MET A 55 -6.44 4.39 11.52
N SER A 56 -5.14 4.28 11.80
CA SER A 56 -4.57 3.53 12.91
C SER A 56 -3.39 4.27 13.52
N PHE A 57 -3.10 3.96 14.77
CA PHE A 57 -1.96 4.48 15.50
C PHE A 57 -0.90 3.39 15.68
N GLU A 58 0.35 3.73 15.35
CA GLU A 58 1.51 2.90 15.62
C GLU A 58 2.23 3.39 16.88
N MET A 59 2.08 2.64 17.97
CA MET A 59 2.63 3.02 19.27
C MET A 59 4.16 3.08 19.32
N LEU A 60 4.86 2.23 18.55
CA LEU A 60 6.33 2.17 18.58
C LEU A 60 6.98 3.45 18.08
N TYR A 61 6.41 4.06 17.05
CA TYR A 61 6.90 5.31 16.46
C TYR A 61 6.03 6.53 16.82
N ASN A 62 4.94 6.29 17.56
CA ASN A 62 3.94 7.29 17.94
C ASN A 62 3.37 8.01 16.71
N GLU A 63 3.06 7.26 15.65
CA GLU A 63 2.64 7.78 14.34
C GLU A 63 1.20 7.38 14.03
N TYR A 64 0.52 8.23 13.28
CA TYR A 64 -0.74 7.88 12.65
C TYR A 64 -0.51 7.55 11.18
N HIS A 65 -1.25 6.55 10.72
CA HIS A 65 -1.27 6.12 9.32
C HIS A 65 -2.69 5.82 8.92
N ALA A 66 -3.00 5.97 7.64
CA ALA A 66 -4.29 5.68 7.06
C ALA A 66 -4.15 5.32 5.59
N TYR A 67 -5.29 4.94 5.00
CA TYR A 67 -5.45 4.90 3.56
C TYR A 67 -6.30 6.08 3.11
N ALA A 68 -6.04 6.57 1.92
CA ALA A 68 -6.75 7.69 1.31
C ALA A 68 -7.14 7.34 -0.13
N TYR A 69 -8.18 7.99 -0.62
CA TYR A 69 -8.55 7.99 -2.04
C TYR A 69 -9.28 9.29 -2.36
N PHE A 70 -9.22 9.71 -3.63
CA PHE A 70 -9.97 10.88 -4.10
C PHE A 70 -11.43 10.52 -4.32
N GLU A 71 -12.36 11.40 -3.96
CA GLU A 71 -13.81 11.14 -4.13
C GLU A 71 -14.18 10.79 -5.59
N GLU A 72 -13.52 11.46 -6.54
CA GLU A 72 -13.72 11.25 -7.97
C GLU A 72 -13.11 9.94 -8.51
N ASN A 73 -12.15 9.35 -7.80
CA ASN A 73 -11.46 8.14 -8.22
C ASN A 73 -11.18 7.21 -7.02
N PRO A 74 -12.22 6.49 -6.55
CA PRO A 74 -12.09 5.61 -5.38
C PRO A 74 -11.32 4.33 -5.67
N GLU A 75 -10.95 4.04 -6.92
CA GLU A 75 -10.18 2.85 -7.29
C GLU A 75 -8.69 2.98 -6.95
N VAL A 76 -8.17 4.22 -6.89
CA VAL A 76 -6.77 4.48 -6.52
C VAL A 76 -6.69 4.78 -5.02
N VAL A 77 -6.48 3.73 -4.25
CA VAL A 77 -6.25 3.81 -2.81
C VAL A 77 -4.74 3.91 -2.54
N PHE A 78 -4.33 4.90 -1.75
CA PHE A 78 -2.93 5.11 -1.40
C PHE A 78 -2.75 5.26 0.11
N HIS A 79 -1.54 4.96 0.58
CA HIS A 79 -1.19 5.11 1.98
C HIS A 79 -0.83 6.57 2.29
N VAL A 80 -1.22 7.05 3.48
CA VAL A 80 -0.81 8.34 4.04
C VAL A 80 -0.40 8.13 5.50
N GLY A 81 0.64 8.81 5.95
CA GLY A 81 1.08 8.69 7.33
C GLY A 81 2.04 9.79 7.76
N GLN A 82 2.47 9.69 9.01
CA GLN A 82 3.42 10.62 9.59
C GLN A 82 4.83 10.07 9.58
N THR A 83 5.84 10.93 9.42
CA THR A 83 7.23 10.51 9.67
C THR A 83 7.56 10.56 11.18
N GLY A 84 8.39 9.63 11.64
CA GLY A 84 8.75 9.55 13.06
C GLY A 84 9.64 10.66 13.58
N LYS A 85 10.34 11.33 12.66
CA LYS A 85 11.34 12.36 13.03
C LYS A 85 10.70 13.71 13.32
N ASN A 86 9.72 14.12 12.53
CA ASN A 86 9.16 15.48 12.61
C ASN A 86 7.63 15.52 12.42
N LYS A 87 6.97 14.35 12.34
CA LYS A 87 5.52 14.23 12.14
C LYS A 87 5.01 14.89 10.85
N GLN A 88 5.89 15.11 9.87
CA GLN A 88 5.48 15.50 8.52
C GLN A 88 4.57 14.44 7.92
N ILE A 89 3.56 14.90 7.19
CA ILE A 89 2.61 14.04 6.49
C ILE A 89 3.20 13.69 5.12
N GLU A 90 3.34 12.41 4.86
CA GLU A 90 3.78 11.84 3.60
C GLU A 90 2.70 10.90 3.06
N ASP A 91 2.64 10.79 1.74
CA ASP A 91 1.67 9.95 1.05
C ASP A 91 2.31 9.21 -0.11
N ALA A 92 1.68 8.10 -0.50
CA ALA A 92 2.15 7.22 -1.55
C ALA A 92 1.37 7.40 -2.86
N PHE A 93 0.62 8.48 -3.08
CA PHE A 93 -0.28 8.59 -4.23
C PHE A 93 0.46 8.48 -5.58
N GLU A 94 1.56 9.21 -5.76
CA GLU A 94 2.34 9.17 -7.00
C GLU A 94 2.95 7.79 -7.24
N TYR A 95 3.48 7.18 -6.17
CA TYR A 95 3.98 5.81 -6.20
C TYR A 95 2.89 4.81 -6.63
N GLU A 96 1.68 4.96 -6.11
CA GLU A 96 0.53 4.11 -6.44
C GLU A 96 0.10 4.25 -7.90
N LEU A 97 0.01 5.48 -8.41
CA LEU A 97 -0.25 5.73 -9.82
C LEU A 97 0.82 5.09 -10.71
N PHE A 98 2.08 5.24 -10.33
CA PHE A 98 3.18 4.68 -11.09
C PHE A 98 3.14 3.15 -11.06
N ARG A 99 2.86 2.52 -9.91
CA ARG A 99 2.70 1.07 -9.78
C ARG A 99 1.57 0.53 -10.65
N ILE A 100 0.41 1.21 -10.68
CA ILE A 100 -0.72 0.85 -11.54
C ILE A 100 -0.32 0.92 -13.01
N LYS A 101 0.35 2.01 -13.42
CA LYS A 101 0.84 2.18 -14.79
C LYS A 101 1.82 1.07 -15.20
N VAL A 102 2.82 0.81 -14.36
CA VAL A 102 3.80 -0.28 -14.59
C VAL A 102 3.06 -1.60 -14.77
N SER A 103 2.15 -1.93 -13.85
CA SER A 103 1.40 -3.20 -13.91
C SER A 103 0.60 -3.33 -15.20
N SER A 104 -0.07 -2.26 -15.64
CA SER A 104 -0.81 -2.21 -16.91
C SER A 104 0.11 -2.38 -18.13
N ASP A 105 1.22 -1.65 -18.17
CA ASP A 105 2.19 -1.70 -19.27
C ASP A 105 2.79 -3.10 -19.42
N ILE A 106 3.21 -3.71 -18.30
CA ILE A 106 3.78 -5.06 -18.27
C ILE A 106 2.73 -6.10 -18.69
N LYS A 107 1.50 -6.00 -18.15
CA LYS A 107 0.41 -6.90 -18.55
C LYS A 107 0.18 -6.86 -20.07
N SER A 108 0.15 -5.67 -20.67
CA SER A 108 -0.01 -5.51 -22.13
C SER A 108 1.12 -6.18 -22.93
N VAL A 109 2.37 -6.05 -22.47
CA VAL A 109 3.52 -6.72 -23.12
C VAL A 109 3.41 -8.24 -23.00
N VAL A 110 3.08 -8.73 -21.81
CA VAL A 110 2.97 -10.17 -21.55
C VAL A 110 1.81 -10.78 -22.32
N ASP A 111 0.63 -10.17 -22.32
CA ASP A 111 -0.53 -10.66 -23.08
C ASP A 111 -0.26 -10.73 -24.59
N ARG A 112 0.55 -9.81 -25.12
CA ARG A 112 0.93 -9.81 -26.54
C ARG A 112 1.96 -10.88 -26.89
N LEU A 113 2.97 -11.09 -26.04
CA LEU A 113 4.10 -11.98 -26.33
C LEU A 113 3.94 -13.39 -25.76
N LEU A 114 3.05 -13.55 -24.79
CA LEU A 114 2.70 -14.80 -24.14
C LEU A 114 1.16 -14.92 -23.93
N PRO A 115 0.39 -15.10 -25.02
CA PRO A 115 -0.97 -15.61 -25.12
C PRO A 115 -1.64 -16.14 -23.87
N ASP A 116 -1.07 -17.29 -23.54
CA ASP A 116 -1.64 -18.31 -22.67
C ASP A 116 -1.16 -18.12 -21.23
N ASN A 117 -0.65 -16.93 -20.89
CA ASN A 117 -0.32 -16.59 -19.50
C ASN A 117 -1.60 -16.55 -18.65
N LYS A 118 -1.49 -17.02 -17.41
CA LYS A 118 -2.58 -16.96 -16.44
C LYS A 118 -2.66 -15.58 -15.79
N HIS A 119 -1.50 -15.04 -15.48
CA HIS A 119 -1.38 -13.77 -14.79
C HIS A 119 0.05 -13.21 -14.99
N ALA A 120 0.18 -11.90 -14.83
CA ALA A 120 1.45 -11.21 -14.79
C ALA A 120 1.40 -10.10 -13.75
N ARG A 121 2.44 -9.99 -12.94
CA ARG A 121 2.61 -8.95 -11.93
C ARG A 121 3.99 -8.32 -12.08
N ALA A 122 4.05 -7.03 -11.82
CA ALA A 122 5.28 -6.29 -11.69
C ALA A 122 5.37 -5.71 -10.28
N GLU A 123 6.51 -5.90 -9.63
CA GLU A 123 6.83 -5.28 -8.36
C GLU A 123 7.87 -4.19 -8.60
N LEU A 124 7.55 -2.98 -8.14
CA LEU A 124 8.45 -1.85 -8.28
C LEU A 124 9.50 -1.88 -7.16
N MET A 125 10.77 -1.93 -7.55
CA MET A 125 11.92 -1.98 -6.63
C MET A 125 12.50 -0.59 -6.37
N ASP A 126 12.65 0.22 -7.42
CA ASP A 126 13.18 1.59 -7.35
C ASP A 126 12.41 2.46 -8.34
N GLU A 127 11.66 3.44 -7.84
CA GLU A 127 10.88 4.36 -8.66
C GLU A 127 11.76 5.27 -9.52
N THR A 128 12.87 5.76 -8.97
CA THR A 128 13.75 6.73 -9.66
C THR A 128 14.44 6.09 -10.84
N LYS A 129 14.89 4.85 -10.67
CA LYS A 129 15.54 4.07 -11.74
C LYS A 129 14.56 3.25 -12.57
N LYS A 130 13.28 3.21 -12.18
CA LYS A 130 12.24 2.38 -12.79
C LYS A 130 12.63 0.90 -12.80
N GLU A 131 13.27 0.44 -11.73
CA GLU A 131 13.68 -0.95 -11.56
C GLU A 131 12.49 -1.79 -11.12
N ILE A 132 12.23 -2.88 -11.83
CA ILE A 132 11.10 -3.76 -11.58
C ILE A 132 11.52 -5.23 -11.52
N GLU A 133 10.76 -5.99 -10.74
CA GLU A 133 10.72 -7.45 -10.82
C GLU A 133 9.42 -7.88 -11.49
N VAL A 134 9.52 -8.84 -12.41
CA VAL A 134 8.37 -9.33 -13.16
C VAL A 134 8.13 -10.80 -12.84
N VAL A 135 6.92 -11.12 -12.40
CA VAL A 135 6.48 -12.49 -12.17
C VAL A 135 5.36 -12.81 -13.15
N ILE A 136 5.55 -13.85 -13.95
CA ILE A 136 4.59 -14.32 -14.94
C ILE A 136 4.19 -15.75 -14.59
N TRP A 137 2.89 -15.97 -14.50
CA TRP A 137 2.32 -17.30 -14.27
C TRP A 137 1.96 -17.94 -15.60
N HIS A 138 2.59 -19.07 -15.90
CA HIS A 138 2.41 -19.79 -17.15
C HIS A 138 2.56 -21.30 -16.93
N ASP A 139 1.63 -22.08 -17.47
CA ASP A 139 1.53 -23.52 -17.20
C ASP A 139 2.63 -24.37 -17.83
N LYS A 140 3.29 -23.81 -18.85
CA LYS A 140 4.33 -24.50 -19.61
C LYS A 140 5.66 -23.80 -19.44
N GLY A 141 6.75 -24.56 -19.57
CA GLY A 141 8.07 -23.97 -19.68
C GLY A 141 8.13 -22.97 -20.85
N VAL A 142 8.60 -21.76 -20.57
CA VAL A 142 8.78 -20.71 -21.58
C VAL A 142 10.23 -20.74 -22.06
N SER A 143 10.43 -20.68 -23.38
CA SER A 143 11.77 -20.72 -23.96
C SER A 143 12.60 -19.49 -23.55
N ILE A 144 13.92 -19.67 -23.45
CA ILE A 144 14.86 -18.58 -23.15
C ILE A 144 14.71 -17.43 -24.16
N GLU A 145 14.42 -17.75 -25.42
CA GLU A 145 14.21 -16.75 -26.47
C GLU A 145 12.96 -15.90 -26.23
N THR A 146 11.86 -16.50 -25.79
CA THR A 146 10.63 -15.78 -25.43
C THR A 146 10.88 -14.90 -24.20
N LYS A 147 11.60 -15.41 -23.19
CA LYS A 147 12.01 -14.64 -22.02
C LYS A 147 12.85 -13.41 -22.40
N LYS A 148 13.81 -13.56 -23.33
CA LYS A 148 14.61 -12.44 -23.85
C LYS A 148 13.75 -11.41 -24.59
N LYS A 149 12.78 -11.85 -25.41
CA LYS A 149 11.85 -10.95 -26.10
C LYS A 149 10.98 -10.16 -25.13
N LEU A 150 10.49 -10.80 -24.06
CA LEU A 150 9.74 -10.14 -22.99
C LEU A 150 10.59 -9.07 -22.30
N ILE A 151 11.79 -9.42 -21.84
CA ILE A 151 12.71 -8.47 -21.19
C ILE A 151 12.98 -7.28 -22.11
N LYS A 152 13.33 -7.54 -23.38
CA LYS A 152 13.59 -6.48 -24.36
C LYS A 152 12.37 -5.57 -24.54
N ALA A 153 11.18 -6.12 -24.75
CA ALA A 153 9.98 -5.32 -24.96
C ALA A 153 9.60 -4.46 -23.75
N ILE A 154 9.88 -4.93 -22.54
CA ILE A 154 9.69 -4.18 -21.29
C ILE A 154 10.74 -3.07 -21.16
N THR A 155 12.00 -3.37 -21.47
CA THR A 155 13.07 -2.37 -21.48
C THR A 155 12.87 -1.29 -22.55
N ASP A 156 12.32 -1.65 -23.71
CA ASP A 156 11.94 -0.70 -24.77
C ASP A 156 10.83 0.27 -24.32
N GLN A 157 10.05 -0.07 -23.27
CA GLN A 157 9.10 0.84 -22.62
C GLN A 157 9.74 1.75 -21.56
N GLY A 158 11.05 1.60 -21.31
CA GLY A 158 11.82 2.43 -20.37
C GLY A 158 11.88 1.88 -18.95
N TYR A 159 11.64 0.58 -18.73
CA TYR A 159 11.77 -0.09 -17.44
C TYR A 159 13.07 -0.91 -17.35
N GLU A 160 13.68 -0.94 -16.17
CA GLU A 160 14.83 -1.82 -15.92
C GLU A 160 14.39 -3.12 -15.24
N VAL A 161 14.46 -4.24 -15.95
CA VAL A 161 14.07 -5.56 -15.40
C VAL A 161 15.24 -6.15 -14.62
N LYS A 162 15.18 -6.09 -13.29
CA LYS A 162 16.20 -6.72 -12.42
C LYS A 162 16.07 -8.22 -12.38
N ASN A 163 14.83 -8.69 -12.30
CA ASN A 163 14.52 -10.11 -12.26
C ASN A 163 13.25 -10.40 -13.05
N MET A 164 13.21 -11.56 -13.67
CA MET A 164 12.02 -12.09 -14.32
C MET A 164 11.86 -13.56 -14.00
N THR A 165 10.78 -13.88 -13.30
CA THR A 165 10.41 -15.24 -12.92
C THR A 165 9.20 -15.67 -13.74
N ILE A 166 9.30 -16.82 -14.40
CA ILE A 166 8.15 -17.46 -15.06
C ILE A 166 7.90 -18.77 -14.34
N THR A 167 6.73 -18.91 -13.72
CA THR A 167 6.41 -20.02 -12.82
C THR A 167 5.03 -20.60 -13.11
N ASN A 168 4.81 -21.86 -12.75
CA ASN A 168 3.49 -22.49 -12.76
C ASN A 168 2.80 -22.41 -11.38
N GLU A 169 3.51 -21.97 -10.34
CA GLU A 169 2.98 -21.84 -8.98
C GLU A 169 2.36 -20.47 -8.76
N TYR A 170 1.02 -20.42 -8.72
CA TYR A 170 0.31 -19.22 -8.28
C TYR A 170 0.51 -19.03 -6.78
N GLN A 171 1.18 -17.96 -6.38
CA GLN A 171 1.29 -17.56 -4.98
C GLN A 171 0.43 -16.32 -4.79
N GLU A 172 -0.78 -16.53 -4.29
CA GLU A 172 -1.67 -15.46 -3.84
C GLU A 172 -1.05 -14.87 -2.56
N ARG A 173 -0.58 -13.63 -2.61
CA ARG A 173 -0.18 -12.84 -1.44
C ARG A 173 -1.09 -11.65 -1.31
#